data_AF-A0A7K2C0E7-F1
#
_entry.id   AF-A0A7K2C0E7-F1
#
_cell.length_a   1.000
_cell.length_b   1.000
_cell.length_c   1.000
_cell.angle_alpha   90.00
_cell.angle_beta   90.00
_cell.angle_gamma   90.00
#
_symmetry.space_group_name_H-M   'P 1'
#
loop_
_entity.id
_entity.type
_entity.pdbx_description
1 polymer ?
#
loop_
_entity_poly.entity_id
_entity_poly.type
_entity_poly.pdbx_seq_one_letter_code
_entity_poly.pdbx_strand_id
1 'polypeptide(L)'
;MLLAKFLNREIRKKPTAVSKLSECVIPIFSCKKVWNFHLNHEMSHILMACQVYQSEVESYKRPKNLSAWECCKVLGCLILTISFLPSCATENTGGAEDSTSYGYELTELFRLGDESRGDTILFGSIEELVAVDGSGRIFIGEQQDPIVYVLDTDGGLIKTIGREGSGPGAFYRLSSIYIGSADTLYIFDYNLGYLSVYEPEGLELAYSIAVSYDDSLGKSYSLVGTLDTGYLFTYGRPIRAGSPSRERRMHVLLVTWAREIIHPPVHSIPAEDWLSDANDGRVYAYRMHFPIGRETVLRMGPKGNLYAGWTESIDIEVVSPD
;
A
#
# COMPACT_ATOMS: atom_id res chain seq x y z
N MET A 1 -14.98 41.71 7.61
CA MET A 1 -13.94 42.22 6.68
C MET A 1 -12.71 42.57 7.51
N LEU A 2 -11.83 41.59 7.78
CA LEU A 2 -10.58 41.28 7.04
C LEU A 2 -9.37 42.12 7.51
N LEU A 3 -8.36 41.46 8.09
CA LEU A 3 -6.93 41.84 8.15
C LEU A 3 -6.22 40.68 8.89
N ALA A 4 -5.38 39.78 8.36
CA ALA A 4 -4.44 39.73 7.24
C ALA A 4 -3.27 40.72 7.30
N LYS A 5 -2.06 40.14 7.40
CA LYS A 5 -0.72 40.60 6.97
C LYS A 5 0.28 40.89 8.09
N PHE A 6 1.33 40.07 8.16
CA PHE A 6 2.72 40.55 8.26
C PHE A 6 3.68 39.45 7.81
N LEU A 7 4.17 39.55 6.58
CA LEU A 7 5.51 39.07 6.18
C LEU A 7 5.83 39.71 4.82
N ASN A 8 6.67 40.74 4.88
CA ASN A 8 7.25 41.41 3.73
C ASN A 8 8.72 41.67 4.06
N ARG A 9 9.64 41.07 3.30
CA ARG A 9 10.86 41.74 2.85
C ARG A 9 11.53 40.94 1.74
N GLU A 10 11.35 41.42 0.51
CA GLU A 10 12.29 41.22 -0.59
C GLU A 10 13.68 41.75 -0.21
N ILE A 11 14.75 41.08 -0.68
CA ILE A 11 15.89 41.75 -1.33
C ILE A 11 16.38 40.89 -2.52
N ARG A 12 16.22 41.46 -3.73
CA ARG A 12 16.87 41.04 -4.99
C ARG A 12 18.35 41.50 -5.02
N LYS A 13 19.23 40.71 -5.65
CA LYS A 13 20.32 41.18 -6.56
C LYS A 13 20.92 40.01 -7.36
N LYS A 14 21.05 40.21 -8.69
CA LYS A 14 21.65 39.33 -9.74
C LYS A 14 23.16 39.66 -9.95
N PRO A 15 23.86 39.24 -11.04
CA PRO A 15 24.65 38.00 -11.20
C PRO A 15 26.13 38.25 -11.60
N THR A 16 27.02 37.26 -11.43
CA THR A 16 28.30 37.20 -12.18
C THR A 16 28.69 35.74 -12.46
N ALA A 17 28.85 35.40 -13.75
CA ALA A 17 29.57 34.22 -14.26
C ALA A 17 31.09 34.41 -14.01
N VAL A 18 32.01 33.43 -13.95
CA VAL A 18 32.33 32.20 -14.70
C VAL A 18 33.30 31.42 -13.76
N SER A 19 33.24 30.09 -13.56
CA SER A 19 34.01 29.11 -14.36
C SER A 19 33.71 27.66 -13.96
N LYS A 20 33.65 26.79 -14.97
CA LYS A 20 33.58 25.32 -14.98
C LYS A 20 34.43 24.63 -13.89
N LEU A 21 33.86 23.65 -13.19
CA LEU A 21 34.13 22.21 -13.38
C LEU A 21 33.30 21.38 -12.37
N SER A 22 32.83 20.26 -12.89
CA SER A 22 32.04 19.20 -12.27
C SER A 22 32.65 18.60 -11.01
N GLU A 23 31.84 18.35 -9.98
CA GLU A 23 31.73 17.05 -9.29
C GLU A 23 30.68 17.09 -8.16
N CYS A 24 29.78 16.09 -8.18
CA CYS A 24 28.80 15.80 -7.13
C CYS A 24 29.52 15.40 -5.83
N VAL A 25 29.20 16.08 -4.72
CA VAL A 25 29.40 15.53 -3.38
C VAL A 25 28.08 15.67 -2.63
N ILE A 26 27.40 14.54 -2.42
CA ILE A 26 26.24 14.42 -1.53
C ILE A 26 26.79 14.06 -0.13
N PRO A 27 26.46 14.81 0.93
CA PRO A 27 26.81 14.45 2.30
C PRO A 27 25.82 13.40 2.84
N ILE A 28 26.33 12.28 3.37
CA ILE A 28 25.53 11.27 4.07
C ILE A 28 25.74 11.46 5.58
N PHE A 29 24.66 11.75 6.30
CA PHE A 29 24.57 11.68 7.76
C PHE A 29 24.50 10.21 8.22
N SER A 30 25.28 9.88 9.25
CA SER A 30 25.37 8.54 9.86
C SER A 30 24.41 8.41 11.04
N CYS A 31 23.67 7.30 11.11
CA CYS A 31 23.04 6.82 12.34
C CYS A 31 23.57 5.42 12.66
N LYS A 32 24.19 5.26 13.84
CA LYS A 32 24.64 3.99 14.41
C LYS A 32 23.52 3.37 15.25
N LYS A 33 23.22 2.09 15.04
CA LYS A 33 23.09 1.09 16.11
C LYS A 33 23.30 -0.31 15.53
N VAL A 34 24.18 -1.05 16.19
CA VAL A 34 24.65 -2.39 15.84
C VAL A 34 23.80 -3.40 16.61
N TRP A 35 23.29 -4.43 15.93
CA TRP A 35 22.87 -5.69 16.56
C TRP A 35 23.56 -6.86 15.83
N ASN A 36 24.14 -7.76 16.63
CA ASN A 36 24.82 -8.97 16.19
C ASN A 36 23.83 -9.93 15.51
N PHE A 37 24.12 -10.39 14.30
CA PHE A 37 23.49 -11.57 13.72
C PHE A 37 24.51 -12.70 13.62
N HIS A 38 24.18 -13.83 14.26
CA HIS A 38 24.80 -15.12 14.01
C HIS A 38 24.40 -15.59 12.61
N LEU A 39 25.40 -15.88 11.78
CA LEU A 39 25.26 -16.47 10.45
C LEU A 39 24.90 -17.95 10.60
N ASN A 40 23.77 -18.38 10.04
CA ASN A 40 23.62 -19.75 9.56
C ASN A 40 22.64 -19.81 8.38
N HIS A 41 23.08 -20.53 7.34
CA HIS A 41 22.36 -21.08 6.20
C HIS A 41 21.27 -20.22 5.56
N GLU A 42 21.60 -19.50 4.46
CA GLU A 42 20.80 -19.37 3.21
C GLU A 42 21.61 -18.56 2.16
N MET A 43 22.67 -19.17 1.62
CA MET A 43 23.41 -18.65 0.45
C MET A 43 22.90 -19.30 -0.84
N SER A 44 21.63 -19.06 -1.17
CA SER A 44 21.03 -19.45 -2.46
C SER A 44 20.41 -18.26 -3.22
N HIS A 45 20.11 -17.13 -2.55
CA HIS A 45 19.46 -15.98 -3.19
C HIS A 45 20.42 -14.91 -3.75
N ILE A 46 21.69 -14.89 -3.32
CA ILE A 46 22.69 -13.91 -3.81
C ILE A 46 23.21 -14.25 -5.22
N LEU A 47 23.18 -15.53 -5.63
CA LEU A 47 23.63 -15.93 -6.97
C LEU A 47 22.67 -15.53 -8.09
N MET A 48 21.38 -15.34 -7.79
CA MET A 48 20.37 -14.99 -8.80
C MET A 48 20.38 -13.49 -9.15
N ALA A 49 20.79 -12.63 -8.21
CA ALA A 49 20.98 -11.20 -8.45
C ALA A 49 22.17 -10.89 -9.39
N CYS A 50 23.19 -11.76 -9.44
CA CYS A 50 24.30 -11.62 -10.39
C CYS A 50 23.92 -12.00 -11.83
N GLN A 51 22.86 -12.78 -12.05
CA GLN A 51 22.44 -13.22 -13.39
C GLN A 51 21.58 -12.16 -14.11
N VAL A 52 20.85 -11.33 -13.37
CA VAL A 52 20.09 -10.19 -13.94
C VAL A 52 21.01 -9.03 -14.32
N TYR A 53 22.13 -8.85 -13.59
CA TYR A 53 23.11 -7.82 -13.93
C TYR A 53 23.91 -8.13 -15.21
N GLN A 54 23.88 -9.38 -15.70
CA GLN A 54 24.50 -9.74 -16.98
C GLN A 54 23.64 -9.43 -18.20
N SER A 55 22.31 -9.33 -18.07
CA SER A 55 21.42 -9.05 -19.21
C SER A 55 21.29 -7.57 -19.57
N GLU A 56 21.56 -6.64 -18.63
CA GLU A 56 21.48 -5.19 -18.91
C GLU A 56 22.80 -4.57 -19.40
N VAL A 57 23.92 -5.31 -19.37
CA VAL A 57 25.22 -4.82 -19.86
C VAL A 57 25.41 -5.04 -21.36
N GLU A 58 24.49 -5.72 -22.06
CA GLU A 58 24.58 -5.92 -23.52
C GLU A 58 24.32 -4.66 -24.37
N SER A 59 23.88 -3.55 -23.77
CA SER A 59 23.69 -2.27 -24.50
C SER A 59 24.87 -1.31 -24.41
N TYR A 60 25.92 -1.60 -23.62
CA TYR A 60 27.09 -0.73 -23.53
C TYR A 60 28.21 -1.18 -24.48
N LYS A 61 28.48 -0.36 -25.51
CA LYS A 61 29.57 -0.58 -26.47
C LYS A 61 30.90 -0.80 -25.73
N ARG A 62 31.44 -2.02 -25.85
CA ARG A 62 32.78 -2.39 -25.37
C ARG A 62 33.82 -1.37 -25.87
N PRO A 63 34.58 -0.69 -24.99
CA PRO A 63 35.85 -0.10 -25.41
C PRO A 63 36.80 -1.25 -25.78
N LYS A 64 37.32 -1.23 -27.01
CA LYS A 64 38.36 -2.15 -27.45
C LYS A 64 39.65 -1.82 -26.67
N ASN A 65 40.24 -2.84 -26.04
CA ASN A 65 41.57 -2.88 -25.40
C ASN A 65 41.64 -2.76 -23.87
N LEU A 66 40.93 -3.63 -23.14
CA LEU A 66 41.34 -4.01 -21.77
C LEU A 66 41.31 -5.53 -21.63
N SER A 67 42.41 -6.12 -21.17
CA SER A 67 42.52 -7.57 -20.99
C SER A 67 41.94 -7.99 -19.63
N ALA A 68 41.41 -9.22 -19.54
CA ALA A 68 40.76 -9.76 -18.34
C ALA A 68 41.62 -9.74 -17.06
N TRP A 69 42.94 -9.52 -17.17
CA TRP A 69 43.87 -9.41 -16.06
C TRP A 69 43.83 -8.04 -15.34
N GLU A 70 43.32 -6.98 -16.00
CA GLU A 70 43.29 -5.62 -15.42
C GLU A 70 42.01 -5.34 -14.59
N CYS A 71 40.91 -6.05 -14.85
CA CYS A 71 39.70 -5.96 -14.02
C CYS A 71 39.90 -6.54 -12.59
N CYS A 72 40.77 -7.56 -12.43
CA CYS A 72 41.08 -8.13 -11.12
C CYS A 72 41.89 -7.20 -10.20
N LYS A 73 42.60 -6.20 -10.75
CA LYS A 73 43.34 -5.21 -9.94
C LYS A 73 42.41 -4.17 -9.30
N VAL A 74 41.27 -3.86 -9.93
CA VAL A 74 40.29 -2.91 -9.40
C VAL A 74 39.44 -3.54 -8.30
N LEU A 75 39.10 -4.83 -8.41
CA LEU A 75 38.40 -5.56 -7.33
C LEU A 75 39.29 -5.85 -6.11
N GLY A 76 40.60 -6.02 -6.29
CA GLY A 76 41.54 -6.30 -5.20
C GLY A 76 41.93 -5.09 -4.34
N CYS A 77 41.78 -3.86 -4.84
CA CYS A 77 42.15 -2.64 -4.10
C CYS A 77 41.04 -2.10 -3.18
N LEU A 78 39.79 -2.53 -3.35
CA LEU A 78 38.66 -2.07 -2.53
C LEU A 78 38.53 -2.79 -1.18
N ILE A 79 39.25 -3.90 -0.99
CA ILE A 79 39.14 -4.76 0.21
C ILE A 79 40.25 -4.46 1.24
N LEU A 80 41.23 -3.60 0.92
CA LEU A 80 42.42 -3.36 1.78
C LEU A 80 42.62 -1.90 2.22
N THR A 81 41.59 -1.05 2.16
CA THR A 81 41.63 0.35 2.65
C THR A 81 40.68 0.66 3.81
N ILE A 82 40.11 -0.36 4.48
CA ILE A 82 39.32 -0.18 5.72
C ILE A 82 40.17 -0.38 6.99
N SER A 83 41.45 -0.72 6.85
CA SER A 83 42.37 -0.85 7.97
C SER A 83 43.38 0.28 7.94
N PHE A 84 43.36 1.13 8.98
CA PHE A 84 44.27 2.25 9.27
C PHE A 84 43.96 3.61 8.64
N LEU A 85 43.16 4.43 9.33
CA LEU A 85 43.58 5.80 9.65
C LEU A 85 43.21 6.16 11.10
N PRO A 86 44.16 6.71 11.89
CA PRO A 86 43.95 7.09 13.29
C PRO A 86 43.35 8.50 13.42
N SER A 87 42.55 8.67 14.48
CA SER A 87 42.49 9.83 15.37
C SER A 87 42.80 11.23 14.77
N CYS A 88 41.77 12.06 14.65
CA CYS A 88 41.87 13.49 14.92
C CYS A 88 40.69 13.88 15.81
N ALA A 89 40.99 14.09 17.09
CA ALA A 89 40.11 14.72 18.05
C ALA A 89 39.75 16.13 17.56
N THR A 90 38.48 16.51 17.68
CA THR A 90 38.04 17.91 17.56
C THR A 90 37.27 18.26 18.82
N GLU A 91 37.67 19.39 19.41
CA GLU A 91 37.23 19.88 20.69
C GLU A 91 35.76 20.28 20.67
N ASN A 92 35.03 19.83 21.70
CA ASN A 92 33.67 20.26 22.01
C ASN A 92 33.65 21.78 22.22
N THR A 93 33.04 22.51 21.29
CA THR A 93 32.42 23.80 21.61
C THR A 93 30.90 23.59 21.63
N GLY A 94 30.33 23.73 22.83
CA GLY A 94 28.93 23.47 23.11
C GLY A 94 28.02 24.39 22.30
N GLY A 95 27.23 23.79 21.42
CA GLY A 95 25.91 24.28 21.06
C GLY A 95 24.90 23.33 21.68
N ALA A 96 24.22 23.76 22.73
CA ALA A 96 23.07 23.02 23.26
C ALA A 96 21.94 23.12 22.22
N GLU A 97 21.84 22.12 21.34
CA GLU A 97 20.59 21.85 20.64
C GLU A 97 19.63 21.28 21.68
N ASP A 98 18.71 22.12 22.14
CA ASP A 98 17.60 21.74 22.99
C ASP A 98 16.61 20.91 22.15
N SER A 99 16.98 19.66 21.86
CA SER A 99 16.08 18.70 21.22
C SER A 99 15.13 18.16 22.28
N THR A 100 14.03 18.87 22.52
CA THR A 100 12.90 18.31 23.26
C THR A 100 12.37 17.08 22.50
N SER A 101 12.82 15.90 22.91
CA SER A 101 12.30 14.61 22.44
C SER A 101 10.98 14.35 23.15
N TYR A 102 9.87 14.47 22.43
CA TYR A 102 8.60 13.95 22.90
C TYR A 102 8.65 12.42 22.79
N GLY A 103 8.93 11.75 23.90
CA GLY A 103 8.92 10.29 23.97
C GLY A 103 7.48 9.78 23.95
N TYR A 104 7.07 9.12 22.88
CA TYR A 104 5.86 8.31 22.85
C TYR A 104 6.27 6.85 23.08
N GLU A 105 5.68 6.19 24.06
CA GLU A 105 5.82 4.75 24.25
C GLU A 105 4.58 4.08 23.67
N LEU A 106 4.78 3.25 22.64
CA LEU A 106 3.72 2.43 22.05
C LEU A 106 3.79 1.05 22.70
N THR A 107 2.72 0.65 23.37
CA THR A 107 2.58 -0.71 23.92
C THR A 107 1.82 -1.57 22.92
N GLU A 108 2.41 -2.69 22.51
CA GLU A 108 1.71 -3.72 21.74
C GLU A 108 0.64 -4.36 22.65
N LEU A 109 -0.64 -4.28 22.23
CA LEU A 109 -1.74 -4.89 22.98
C LEU A 109 -1.79 -6.40 22.74
N PHE A 110 -1.82 -6.81 21.47
CA PHE A 110 -1.72 -8.19 21.04
C PHE A 110 -1.21 -8.27 19.59
N ARG A 111 -0.90 -9.50 19.14
CA ARG A 111 -0.46 -9.81 17.78
C ARG A 111 -1.11 -11.10 17.33
N LEU A 112 -1.54 -11.14 16.07
CA LEU A 112 -2.10 -12.32 15.41
C LEU A 112 -1.19 -12.77 14.28
N GLY A 113 -1.14 -14.08 14.05
CA GLY A 113 -0.36 -14.68 12.96
C GLY A 113 1.14 -14.72 13.25
N ASP A 114 1.52 -14.85 14.53
CA ASP A 114 2.91 -15.07 14.91
C ASP A 114 3.29 -16.55 14.74
N GLU A 115 3.90 -16.87 13.60
CA GLU A 115 4.43 -18.22 13.31
C GLU A 115 5.34 -18.74 14.44
N SER A 116 6.08 -17.85 15.11
CA SER A 116 7.00 -18.22 16.19
C SER A 116 6.30 -18.61 17.49
N ARG A 117 5.04 -18.17 17.67
CA ARG A 117 4.17 -18.55 18.81
C ARG A 117 3.31 -19.77 18.51
N GLY A 118 3.40 -20.32 17.30
CA GLY A 118 2.59 -21.46 16.86
C GLY A 118 1.15 -21.09 16.55
N ASP A 119 0.84 -19.79 16.38
CA ASP A 119 -0.46 -19.37 15.86
C ASP A 119 -0.63 -19.89 14.44
N THR A 120 -1.80 -20.49 14.17
CA THR A 120 -2.07 -21.18 12.91
C THR A 120 -2.73 -20.28 11.85
N ILE A 121 -3.00 -19.01 12.19
CA ILE A 121 -3.70 -18.09 11.30
C ILE A 121 -2.66 -17.33 10.48
N LEU A 122 -2.53 -17.72 9.21
CA LEU A 122 -1.72 -17.00 8.23
C LEU A 122 -2.62 -16.12 7.39
N PHE A 123 -2.25 -14.84 7.28
CA PHE A 123 -3.00 -13.89 6.46
C PHE A 123 -2.39 -13.73 5.09
N GLY A 124 -3.16 -14.02 4.03
CA GLY A 124 -2.69 -13.85 2.65
C GLY A 124 -2.61 -12.38 2.21
N SER A 125 -3.51 -11.54 2.71
CA SER A 125 -3.55 -10.08 2.51
C SER A 125 -4.54 -9.45 3.50
N ILE A 126 -4.20 -8.29 4.08
CA ILE A 126 -5.01 -7.64 5.13
C ILE A 126 -5.50 -6.23 4.78
N GLU A 127 -5.15 -5.69 3.61
CA GLU A 127 -5.25 -4.25 3.33
C GLU A 127 -6.66 -3.64 3.51
N GLU A 128 -7.67 -4.24 2.88
CA GLU A 128 -9.09 -3.80 2.93
C GLU A 128 -9.95 -4.76 3.77
N LEU A 129 -9.32 -5.70 4.46
CA LEU A 129 -9.98 -6.78 5.19
C LEU A 129 -9.83 -6.65 6.69
N VAL A 130 -9.60 -5.43 7.19
CA VAL A 130 -9.61 -5.13 8.62
C VAL A 130 -10.57 -3.99 8.89
N ALA A 131 -11.46 -4.19 9.85
CA ALA A 131 -12.34 -3.14 10.34
C ALA A 131 -12.55 -3.26 11.86
N VAL A 132 -12.92 -2.16 12.50
CA VAL A 132 -13.21 -2.11 13.94
C VAL A 132 -14.53 -1.37 14.13
N ASP A 133 -15.41 -1.90 14.97
CA ASP A 133 -16.69 -1.26 15.28
C ASP A 133 -16.64 -0.36 16.52
N GLY A 134 -17.73 0.33 16.81
CA GLY A 134 -17.85 1.24 17.95
C GLY A 134 -17.70 0.57 19.33
N SER A 135 -17.86 -0.75 19.42
CA SER A 135 -17.65 -1.54 20.64
C SER A 135 -16.21 -2.04 20.79
N GLY A 136 -15.37 -1.84 19.78
CA GLY A 136 -13.98 -2.30 19.74
C GLY A 136 -13.82 -3.75 19.26
N ARG A 137 -14.87 -4.37 18.69
CA ARG A 137 -14.70 -5.68 18.03
C ARG A 137 -13.87 -5.48 16.77
N ILE A 138 -12.95 -6.41 16.54
CA ILE A 138 -12.00 -6.36 15.43
C ILE A 138 -12.39 -7.44 14.42
N PHE A 139 -12.59 -7.04 13.18
CA PHE A 139 -13.00 -7.91 12.07
C PHE A 139 -11.82 -8.06 11.13
N ILE A 140 -11.41 -9.30 10.89
CA ILE A 140 -10.27 -9.61 10.00
C ILE A 140 -10.68 -10.67 9.00
N GLY A 141 -10.68 -10.33 7.71
CA GLY A 141 -10.96 -11.25 6.62
C GLY A 141 -9.70 -11.97 6.16
N GLU A 142 -9.84 -13.25 5.85
CA GLU A 142 -8.83 -14.04 5.16
C GLU A 142 -9.29 -14.34 3.72
N GLN A 143 -8.41 -14.14 2.73
CA GLN A 143 -8.77 -14.31 1.33
C GLN A 143 -8.67 -15.75 0.84
N GLN A 144 -7.72 -16.53 1.35
CA GLN A 144 -7.46 -17.90 0.90
C GLN A 144 -8.47 -18.88 1.47
N ASP A 145 -8.84 -18.70 2.73
CA ASP A 145 -9.98 -19.37 3.36
C ASP A 145 -11.01 -18.27 3.68
N PRO A 146 -12.07 -18.11 2.87
CA PRO A 146 -12.90 -16.91 2.83
C PRO A 146 -13.82 -16.81 4.07
N ILE A 147 -13.18 -16.49 5.18
CA ILE A 147 -13.71 -16.40 6.54
C ILE A 147 -13.33 -15.03 7.09
N VAL A 148 -14.23 -14.47 7.90
CA VAL A 148 -13.98 -13.30 8.73
C VAL A 148 -13.88 -13.72 10.18
N TYR A 149 -12.74 -13.45 10.79
CA TYR A 149 -12.52 -13.58 12.23
C TYR A 149 -13.07 -12.35 12.94
N VAL A 150 -13.86 -12.56 13.98
CA VAL A 150 -14.39 -11.50 14.84
C VAL A 150 -13.75 -11.66 16.21
N LEU A 151 -13.03 -10.64 16.64
CA LEU A 151 -12.24 -10.66 17.86
C LEU A 151 -12.73 -9.59 18.83
N ASP A 152 -12.49 -9.82 20.11
CA ASP A 152 -12.63 -8.79 21.14
C ASP A 152 -11.44 -7.83 21.12
N THR A 153 -11.49 -6.82 21.99
CA THR A 153 -10.45 -5.78 22.11
C THR A 153 -9.09 -6.31 22.55
N ASP A 154 -9.05 -7.50 23.16
CA ASP A 154 -7.85 -8.15 23.66
C ASP A 154 -7.31 -9.20 22.66
N GLY A 155 -7.96 -9.34 21.49
CA GLY A 155 -7.59 -10.29 20.43
C GLY A 155 -8.18 -11.69 20.60
N GLY A 156 -9.07 -11.89 21.56
CA GLY A 156 -9.77 -13.15 21.77
C GLY A 156 -10.82 -13.42 20.68
N LEU A 157 -10.85 -14.63 20.13
CA LEU A 157 -11.81 -15.01 19.09
C LEU A 157 -13.24 -15.11 19.67
N ILE A 158 -14.13 -14.25 19.18
CA ILE A 158 -15.56 -14.25 19.53
C ILE A 158 -16.32 -15.24 18.63
N LYS A 159 -16.15 -15.10 17.31
CA LYS A 159 -16.90 -15.85 16.29
C LYS A 159 -16.16 -15.81 14.95
N THR A 160 -16.45 -16.76 14.07
CA THR A 160 -16.12 -16.69 12.64
C THR A 160 -17.38 -16.52 11.79
N ILE A 161 -17.28 -15.73 10.73
CA ILE A 161 -18.35 -15.51 9.75
C ILE A 161 -17.83 -15.97 8.40
N GLY A 162 -18.64 -16.74 7.67
CA GLY A 162 -18.25 -17.20 6.34
C GLY A 162 -17.95 -18.68 6.26
N ARG A 163 -17.93 -19.16 5.03
CA ARG A 163 -17.44 -20.46 4.57
C ARG A 163 -17.26 -20.37 3.06
N GLU A 164 -16.44 -21.23 2.49
CA GLU A 164 -16.34 -21.30 1.03
C GLU A 164 -17.69 -21.65 0.38
N GLY A 165 -18.09 -20.89 -0.65
CA GLY A 165 -19.25 -21.21 -1.50
C GLY A 165 -20.06 -20.00 -1.96
N SER A 166 -21.22 -20.25 -2.54
CA SER A 166 -22.13 -19.23 -3.13
C SER A 166 -23.47 -19.08 -2.42
N GLY A 167 -23.70 -19.83 -1.34
CA GLY A 167 -24.94 -19.76 -0.56
C GLY A 167 -24.95 -18.54 0.39
N PRO A 168 -26.08 -18.29 1.09
CA PRO A 168 -26.15 -17.22 2.08
C PRO A 168 -25.04 -17.33 3.13
N GLY A 169 -24.32 -16.22 3.33
CA GLY A 169 -23.20 -16.11 4.26
C GLY A 169 -21.98 -16.94 3.86
N ALA A 170 -21.88 -17.38 2.60
CA ALA A 170 -20.69 -18.01 2.04
C ALA A 170 -19.99 -17.06 1.06
N PHE A 171 -18.69 -17.26 0.89
CA PHE A 171 -17.80 -16.38 0.14
C PHE A 171 -16.84 -17.21 -0.72
N TYR A 172 -16.32 -16.62 -1.79
CA TYR A 172 -15.21 -17.13 -2.60
C TYR A 172 -13.98 -16.23 -2.56
N ARG A 173 -14.16 -14.92 -2.43
CA ARG A 173 -13.05 -13.97 -2.35
C ARG A 173 -13.50 -12.69 -1.68
N LEU A 174 -13.19 -12.59 -0.38
CA LEU A 174 -13.35 -11.36 0.38
C LEU A 174 -12.49 -10.26 -0.24
N SER A 175 -13.12 -9.15 -0.61
CA SER A 175 -12.41 -7.98 -1.14
C SER A 175 -12.41 -6.81 -0.16
N SER A 176 -13.50 -6.61 0.59
CA SER A 176 -13.55 -5.51 1.55
C SER A 176 -14.47 -5.83 2.72
N ILE A 177 -14.05 -5.40 3.92
CA ILE A 177 -14.88 -5.37 5.13
C ILE A 177 -15.06 -3.92 5.55
N TYR A 178 -16.30 -3.52 5.83
CA TYR A 178 -16.62 -2.16 6.23
C TYR A 178 -17.62 -2.16 7.39
N ILE A 179 -17.36 -1.33 8.39
CA ILE A 179 -18.34 -1.02 9.44
C ILE A 179 -18.96 0.33 9.10
N GLY A 180 -20.26 0.32 8.80
CA GLY A 180 -21.01 1.53 8.49
C GLY A 180 -21.70 2.12 9.70
N SER A 181 -22.72 2.94 9.45
CA SER A 181 -23.53 3.55 10.51
C SER A 181 -24.19 2.52 11.42
N ALA A 182 -24.27 2.83 12.71
CA ALA A 182 -24.84 1.94 13.74
C ALA A 182 -24.16 0.56 13.80
N ASP A 183 -22.85 0.50 13.53
CA ASP A 183 -22.02 -0.71 13.57
C ASP A 183 -22.48 -1.85 12.64
N THR A 184 -23.25 -1.52 11.60
CA THR A 184 -23.66 -2.49 10.58
C THR A 184 -22.42 -2.99 9.83
N LEU A 185 -22.28 -4.32 9.76
CA LEU A 185 -21.15 -4.96 9.11
C LEU A 185 -21.48 -5.28 7.65
N TYR A 186 -20.59 -4.85 6.76
CA TYR A 186 -20.65 -5.06 5.33
C TYR A 186 -19.45 -5.89 4.87
N ILE A 187 -19.71 -7.01 4.21
CA ILE A 187 -18.66 -7.87 3.65
C ILE A 187 -18.92 -8.02 2.16
N PHE A 188 -17.96 -7.58 1.35
CA PHE A 188 -18.06 -7.67 -0.11
C PHE A 188 -17.25 -8.85 -0.64
N ASP A 189 -17.89 -9.63 -1.51
CA ASP A 189 -17.25 -10.68 -2.28
C ASP A 189 -17.06 -10.24 -3.73
N TYR A 190 -15.80 -10.08 -4.13
CA TYR A 190 -15.47 -9.66 -5.48
C TYR A 190 -15.89 -10.69 -6.53
N ASN A 191 -15.72 -11.99 -6.28
CA ASN A 191 -15.97 -13.03 -7.29
C ASN A 191 -17.47 -13.20 -7.54
N LEU A 192 -18.27 -13.24 -6.48
CA LEU A 192 -19.72 -13.32 -6.53
C LEU A 192 -20.36 -11.99 -6.95
N GLY A 193 -19.72 -10.85 -6.66
CA GLY A 193 -20.31 -9.53 -6.85
C GLY A 193 -21.45 -9.27 -5.87
N TYR A 194 -21.36 -9.82 -4.66
CA TYR A 194 -22.38 -9.68 -3.63
C TYR A 194 -21.82 -8.95 -2.42
N LEU A 195 -22.62 -8.02 -1.89
CA LEU A 195 -22.39 -7.42 -0.59
C LEU A 195 -23.33 -8.08 0.42
N SER A 196 -22.77 -8.73 1.43
CA SER A 196 -23.50 -9.31 2.55
C SER A 196 -23.54 -8.30 3.70
N VAL A 197 -24.74 -8.09 4.24
CA VAL A 197 -25.02 -7.12 5.31
C VAL A 197 -25.42 -7.89 6.57
N TYR A 198 -24.76 -7.60 7.67
CA TYR A 198 -24.94 -8.27 8.95
C TYR A 198 -25.43 -7.29 10.00
N GLU A 199 -26.37 -7.75 10.82
CA GLU A 199 -26.84 -6.98 11.97
C GLU A 199 -25.70 -6.78 12.98
N PRO A 200 -25.58 -5.58 13.59
CA PRO A 200 -24.51 -5.27 14.53
C PRO A 200 -24.50 -6.21 15.74
N GLU A 201 -25.67 -6.51 16.31
CA GLU A 201 -25.83 -7.48 17.38
C GLU A 201 -25.94 -8.91 16.83
N GLY A 202 -25.24 -9.85 17.47
CA GLY A 202 -25.26 -11.26 17.09
C GLY A 202 -24.51 -11.60 15.78
N LEU A 203 -24.30 -10.61 14.90
CA LEU A 203 -23.64 -10.75 13.61
C LEU A 203 -24.34 -11.78 12.72
N GLU A 204 -25.67 -11.72 12.71
CA GLU A 204 -26.50 -12.55 11.85
C GLU A 204 -26.66 -11.90 10.47
N LEU A 205 -26.65 -12.70 9.41
CA LEU A 205 -26.81 -12.20 8.04
C LEU A 205 -28.24 -11.64 7.87
N ALA A 206 -28.35 -10.33 7.69
CA ALA A 206 -29.62 -9.66 7.44
C ALA A 206 -30.09 -9.92 6.00
N TYR A 207 -29.24 -9.56 5.04
CA TYR A 207 -29.51 -9.75 3.61
C TYR A 207 -28.21 -9.65 2.78
N SER A 208 -28.30 -10.04 1.52
CA SER A 208 -27.23 -9.82 0.54
C SER A 208 -27.78 -9.06 -0.66
N ILE A 209 -26.97 -8.15 -1.22
CA ILE A 209 -27.28 -7.42 -2.45
C ILE A 209 -26.30 -7.83 -3.55
N ALA A 210 -26.82 -8.08 -4.74
CA ALA A 210 -25.98 -8.16 -5.93
C ALA A 210 -25.56 -6.73 -6.30
N VAL A 211 -24.26 -6.50 -6.41
CA VAL A 211 -23.70 -5.25 -6.87
C VAL A 211 -23.52 -5.37 -8.37
N SER A 212 -24.29 -4.58 -9.12
CA SER A 212 -24.36 -4.71 -10.58
C SER A 212 -23.03 -4.35 -11.24
N TYR A 213 -22.73 -5.05 -12.34
CA TYR A 213 -21.71 -4.66 -13.30
C TYR A 213 -22.14 -3.37 -14.02
N ASP A 214 -21.19 -2.48 -14.25
CA ASP A 214 -21.40 -1.27 -15.05
C ASP A 214 -20.86 -1.49 -16.48
N ASP A 215 -21.72 -1.36 -17.49
CA ASP A 215 -21.32 -1.60 -18.89
C ASP A 215 -20.23 -0.65 -19.37
N SER A 216 -20.19 0.57 -18.83
CA SER A 216 -19.23 1.59 -19.23
C SER A 216 -17.90 1.47 -18.49
N LEU A 217 -17.92 1.21 -17.18
CA LEU A 217 -16.76 1.26 -16.29
C LEU A 217 -16.25 -0.10 -15.84
N GLY A 218 -17.05 -1.16 -15.97
CA GLY A 218 -16.65 -2.53 -15.71
C GLY A 218 -17.21 -3.10 -14.40
N LYS A 219 -16.39 -3.90 -13.72
CA LYS A 219 -16.80 -4.66 -12.54
C LYS A 219 -16.56 -3.84 -11.27
N SER A 220 -17.40 -4.02 -10.26
CA SER A 220 -17.16 -3.54 -8.90
C SER A 220 -16.02 -4.31 -8.22
N TYR A 221 -15.10 -3.61 -7.55
CA TYR A 221 -13.92 -4.20 -6.91
C TYR A 221 -14.02 -4.25 -5.39
N SER A 222 -14.35 -3.13 -4.76
CA SER A 222 -14.43 -3.01 -3.29
C SER A 222 -15.48 -2.00 -2.85
N LEU A 223 -16.03 -2.21 -1.66
CA LEU A 223 -16.84 -1.21 -0.96
C LEU A 223 -15.89 -0.22 -0.28
N VAL A 224 -16.02 1.06 -0.64
CA VAL A 224 -15.24 2.16 -0.04
C VAL A 224 -15.90 2.64 1.26
N GLY A 225 -17.23 2.63 1.29
CA GLY A 225 -18.02 2.90 2.47
C GLY A 225 -19.48 3.21 2.15
N THR A 226 -20.19 3.76 3.13
CA THR A 226 -21.63 4.05 3.03
C THR A 226 -21.92 5.54 3.26
N LEU A 227 -22.99 6.01 2.64
CA LEU A 227 -23.58 7.34 2.77
C LEU A 227 -25.05 7.18 3.12
N ASP A 228 -25.69 8.27 3.56
CA ASP A 228 -27.15 8.30 3.79
C ASP A 228 -27.95 7.96 2.51
N THR A 229 -27.34 8.14 1.34
CA THR A 229 -27.95 7.91 0.02
C THR A 229 -27.64 6.54 -0.58
N GLY A 230 -26.64 5.81 -0.08
CA GLY A 230 -26.27 4.50 -0.62
C GLY A 230 -24.85 4.04 -0.31
N TYR A 231 -24.33 3.17 -1.16
CA TYR A 231 -23.00 2.57 -1.06
C TYR A 231 -22.04 3.22 -2.05
N LEU A 232 -20.80 3.45 -1.64
CA LEU A 232 -19.73 3.86 -2.54
C LEU A 232 -18.88 2.66 -2.91
N PHE A 233 -18.89 2.30 -4.20
CA PHE A 233 -18.12 1.18 -4.73
C PHE A 233 -17.05 1.65 -5.71
N THR A 234 -15.90 0.98 -5.69
CA THR A 234 -14.91 1.13 -6.75
C THR A 234 -15.29 0.27 -7.95
N TYR A 235 -15.17 0.82 -9.14
CA TYR A 235 -15.40 0.17 -10.43
C TYR A 235 -14.18 0.31 -11.32
N GLY A 236 -13.90 -0.76 -12.07
CA GLY A 236 -12.80 -0.77 -13.01
C GLY A 236 -13.00 -1.82 -14.10
N ARG A 237 -12.34 -1.60 -15.24
CA ARG A 237 -12.32 -2.61 -16.29
C ARG A 237 -11.30 -3.69 -15.93
N PRO A 238 -11.68 -4.98 -16.00
CA PRO A 238 -10.73 -6.06 -15.77
C PRO A 238 -9.61 -6.01 -16.81
N ILE A 239 -8.41 -6.42 -16.40
CA ILE A 239 -7.26 -6.51 -17.29
C ILE A 239 -7.50 -7.65 -18.28
N ARG A 240 -7.34 -7.36 -19.58
CA ARG A 240 -7.52 -8.34 -20.68
C ARG A 240 -6.25 -8.45 -21.51
N ALA A 241 -6.02 -9.63 -22.10
CA ALA A 241 -4.91 -9.88 -23.02
C ALA A 241 -4.94 -8.87 -24.16
N GLY A 242 -3.78 -8.29 -24.48
CA GLY A 242 -3.67 -7.29 -25.55
C GLY A 242 -4.33 -5.94 -25.23
N SER A 243 -4.77 -5.70 -23.99
CA SER A 243 -5.14 -4.34 -23.57
C SER A 243 -3.89 -3.47 -23.70
N PRO A 244 -3.97 -2.32 -24.39
CA PRO A 244 -2.83 -1.42 -24.47
C PRO A 244 -2.44 -0.97 -23.05
N SER A 245 -1.14 -0.82 -22.80
CA SER A 245 -0.57 -0.28 -21.56
C SER A 245 -0.92 1.21 -21.43
N ARG A 246 -2.21 1.49 -21.22
CA ARG A 246 -2.75 2.81 -20.93
C ARG A 246 -2.99 2.89 -19.43
N GLU A 247 -2.88 4.10 -18.93
CA GLU A 247 -3.21 4.40 -17.55
C GLU A 247 -4.65 3.95 -17.26
N ARG A 248 -4.76 2.94 -16.40
CA ARG A 248 -6.05 2.45 -15.91
C ARG A 248 -6.53 3.40 -14.82
N ARG A 249 -7.84 3.39 -14.64
CA ARG A 249 -8.53 4.27 -13.74
C ARG A 249 -9.53 3.47 -12.91
N MET A 250 -9.54 3.72 -11.61
CA MET A 250 -10.58 3.28 -10.71
C MET A 250 -11.60 4.40 -10.55
N HIS A 251 -12.87 4.05 -10.63
CA HIS A 251 -13.99 4.96 -10.58
C HIS A 251 -14.80 4.69 -9.33
N VAL A 252 -15.11 5.72 -8.55
CA VAL A 252 -15.97 5.59 -7.37
C VAL A 252 -17.38 5.99 -7.78
N LEU A 253 -18.30 5.04 -7.73
CA LEU A 253 -19.71 5.22 -8.07
C LEU A 253 -20.58 5.09 -6.82
N LEU A 254 -21.64 5.89 -6.77
CA LEU A 254 -22.72 5.72 -5.81
C LEU A 254 -23.70 4.67 -6.34
N VAL A 255 -23.90 3.62 -5.56
CA VAL A 255 -24.98 2.65 -5.72
C VAL A 255 -26.04 2.98 -4.67
N THR A 256 -27.19 3.49 -5.09
CA THR A 256 -28.24 3.91 -4.16
C THR A 256 -28.78 2.72 -3.35
N TRP A 257 -29.50 2.99 -2.26
CA TRP A 257 -30.23 1.94 -1.53
C TRP A 257 -31.26 1.20 -2.40
N ALA A 258 -31.76 1.85 -3.46
CA ALA A 258 -32.62 1.26 -4.48
C ALA A 258 -31.85 0.39 -5.50
N ARG A 259 -30.52 0.24 -5.34
CA ARG A 259 -29.60 -0.53 -6.18
C ARG A 259 -29.39 0.05 -7.58
N GLU A 260 -29.50 1.37 -7.69
CA GLU A 260 -29.24 2.11 -8.92
C GLU A 260 -27.82 2.67 -8.91
N ILE A 261 -27.07 2.46 -10.00
CA ILE A 261 -25.74 3.06 -10.18
C ILE A 261 -25.91 4.48 -10.70
N ILE A 262 -25.40 5.46 -9.97
CA ILE A 262 -25.48 6.88 -10.32
C ILE A 262 -24.23 7.31 -11.12
N HIS A 263 -24.48 7.94 -12.26
CA HIS A 263 -23.45 8.55 -13.12
C HIS A 263 -23.57 10.08 -13.16
N PRO A 264 -22.47 10.81 -13.41
CA PRO A 264 -21.08 10.32 -13.55
C PRO A 264 -20.49 9.81 -12.23
N PRO A 265 -19.32 9.14 -12.23
CA PRO A 265 -18.63 8.76 -11.00
C PRO A 265 -18.41 9.95 -10.07
N VAL A 266 -18.63 9.73 -8.77
CA VAL A 266 -18.34 10.70 -7.70
C VAL A 266 -16.88 11.13 -7.78
N HIS A 267 -16.00 10.14 -7.96
CA HIS A 267 -14.59 10.40 -8.11
C HIS A 267 -13.92 9.35 -8.99
N SER A 268 -12.69 9.66 -9.35
CA SER A 268 -12.00 8.98 -10.40
C SER A 268 -10.51 9.18 -10.18
N ILE A 269 -9.81 8.10 -9.83
CA ILE A 269 -8.35 8.10 -9.59
C ILE A 269 -7.59 7.12 -10.49
N PRO A 270 -6.27 7.31 -10.65
CA PRO A 270 -5.43 6.32 -11.29
C PRO A 270 -5.56 4.98 -10.57
N ALA A 271 -5.65 3.89 -11.32
CA ALA A 271 -5.65 2.55 -10.75
C ALA A 271 -4.23 2.14 -10.36
N GLU A 272 -4.16 1.11 -9.54
CA GLU A 272 -2.92 0.45 -9.17
C GLU A 272 -2.21 -0.15 -10.38
N ASP A 273 -0.91 -0.33 -10.24
CA ASP A 273 -0.09 -0.96 -11.25
C ASP A 273 -0.18 -2.48 -11.18
N TRP A 274 -0.31 -3.07 -12.36
CA TRP A 274 -0.37 -4.51 -12.52
C TRP A 274 0.60 -4.93 -13.60
N LEU A 275 1.43 -5.93 -13.29
CA LEU A 275 2.18 -6.65 -14.29
C LEU A 275 1.24 -7.70 -14.89
N SER A 276 0.98 -7.61 -16.19
CA SER A 276 0.18 -8.62 -16.88
C SER A 276 1.01 -9.35 -17.91
N ASP A 277 0.95 -10.68 -17.88
CA ASP A 277 1.44 -11.56 -18.93
C ASP A 277 0.26 -12.24 -19.62
N ALA A 278 0.31 -12.31 -20.95
CA ALA A 278 -0.73 -12.90 -21.77
C ALA A 278 -0.12 -14.02 -22.61
N ASN A 279 -0.18 -15.25 -22.10
CA ASN A 279 0.28 -16.46 -22.78
C ASN A 279 -0.91 -17.39 -23.06
N ASP A 280 -0.97 -17.97 -24.26
CA ASP A 280 -1.95 -18.98 -24.68
C ASP A 280 -3.42 -18.63 -24.38
N GLY A 281 -3.79 -17.35 -24.55
CA GLY A 281 -5.15 -16.85 -24.34
C GLY A 281 -5.56 -16.70 -22.87
N ARG A 282 -4.66 -16.95 -21.92
CA ARG A 282 -4.84 -16.65 -20.50
C ARG A 282 -4.13 -15.35 -20.15
N VAL A 283 -4.72 -14.58 -19.25
CA VAL A 283 -4.14 -13.36 -18.68
C VAL A 283 -3.77 -13.66 -17.25
N TYR A 284 -2.49 -13.63 -16.96
CA TYR A 284 -1.98 -13.60 -15.59
C TYR A 284 -1.72 -12.15 -15.25
N ALA A 285 -2.35 -11.65 -14.19
CA ALA A 285 -2.17 -10.28 -13.74
C ALA A 285 -1.72 -10.32 -12.28
N TYR A 286 -0.59 -9.69 -12.01
CA TYR A 286 0.02 -9.59 -10.70
C TYR A 286 -0.04 -8.14 -10.28
N ARG A 287 -0.73 -7.89 -9.16
CA ARG A 287 -0.75 -6.57 -8.53
C ARG A 287 0.66 -6.27 -8.03
N MET A 288 1.19 -5.11 -8.40
CA MET A 288 2.50 -4.67 -7.96
C MET A 288 2.32 -3.87 -6.67
N HIS A 289 2.83 -4.38 -5.55
CA HIS A 289 2.86 -3.64 -4.29
C HIS A 289 4.10 -2.74 -4.21
N PHE A 290 4.04 -1.75 -3.32
CA PHE A 290 5.19 -0.92 -2.97
C PHE A 290 6.39 -1.79 -2.57
N PRO A 291 7.63 -1.50 -3.03
CA PRO A 291 8.09 -0.24 -3.64
C PRO A 291 8.01 -0.15 -5.17
N ILE A 292 7.42 -1.14 -5.86
CA ILE A 292 7.56 -1.26 -7.33
C ILE A 292 6.30 -0.81 -8.10
N GLY A 293 5.16 -0.61 -7.43
CA GLY A 293 3.91 -0.18 -8.08
C GLY A 293 3.16 0.91 -7.33
N ARG A 294 2.30 1.62 -8.07
CA ARG A 294 1.32 2.55 -7.51
C ARG A 294 0.31 1.80 -6.63
N GLU A 295 0.16 2.26 -5.41
CA GLU A 295 -0.93 1.86 -4.51
C GLU A 295 -1.93 3.01 -4.40
N THR A 296 -3.21 2.68 -4.47
CA THR A 296 -4.30 3.63 -4.39
C THR A 296 -4.99 3.50 -3.04
N VAL A 297 -5.16 4.60 -2.33
CA VAL A 297 -5.81 4.63 -1.02
C VAL A 297 -7.07 5.46 -1.10
N LEU A 298 -8.20 4.83 -0.80
CA LEU A 298 -9.51 5.46 -0.68
C LEU A 298 -10.02 5.27 0.74
N ARG A 299 -10.41 6.35 1.41
CA ARG A 299 -10.99 6.29 2.77
C ARG A 299 -12.15 7.24 2.91
N MET A 300 -13.23 6.75 3.52
CA MET A 300 -14.30 7.60 4.00
C MET A 300 -13.85 8.33 5.25
N GLY A 301 -13.96 9.64 5.23
CA GLY A 301 -13.73 10.48 6.39
C GLY A 301 -15.03 11.05 6.96
N PRO A 302 -14.91 11.99 7.92
CA PRO A 302 -16.06 12.61 8.56
C PRO A 302 -16.98 13.30 7.54
N LYS A 303 -18.29 13.34 7.87
CA LYS A 303 -19.33 13.98 7.04
C LYS A 303 -19.47 13.37 5.64
N GLY A 304 -19.06 12.12 5.45
CA GLY A 304 -19.16 11.44 4.16
C GLY A 304 -18.15 11.90 3.11
N ASN A 305 -17.14 12.70 3.47
CA ASN A 305 -16.11 13.10 2.51
C ASN A 305 -15.23 11.90 2.15
N LEU A 306 -14.97 11.73 0.85
CA LEU A 306 -14.02 10.75 0.33
C LEU A 306 -12.63 11.35 0.27
N TYR A 307 -11.67 10.69 0.90
CA TYR A 307 -10.24 11.00 0.82
C TYR A 307 -9.58 10.03 -0.13
N ALA A 308 -8.88 10.56 -1.13
CA ALA A 308 -8.22 9.78 -2.17
C ALA A 308 -6.75 10.20 -2.33
N GLY A 309 -5.86 9.22 -2.46
CA GLY A 309 -4.43 9.45 -2.70
C GLY A 309 -3.75 8.21 -3.29
N TRP A 310 -2.50 8.36 -3.74
CA TRP A 310 -1.71 7.26 -4.29
C TRP A 310 -0.21 7.48 -4.08
N THR A 311 0.58 6.40 -4.04
CA THR A 311 2.00 6.41 -3.61
C THR A 311 2.95 7.22 -4.48
N GLU A 312 2.56 7.58 -5.71
CA GLU A 312 3.37 8.40 -6.62
C GLU A 312 3.11 9.91 -6.49
N SER A 313 2.15 10.31 -5.64
CA SER A 313 1.85 11.72 -5.34
C SER A 313 1.79 11.95 -3.83
N ILE A 314 2.08 13.18 -3.41
CA ILE A 314 1.84 13.65 -2.04
C ILE A 314 0.48 14.35 -1.91
N ASP A 315 -0.26 14.47 -3.01
CA ASP A 315 -1.57 15.09 -3.04
C ASP A 315 -2.60 14.18 -2.36
N ILE A 316 -3.45 14.79 -1.53
CA ILE A 316 -4.64 14.15 -0.98
C ILE A 316 -5.84 14.92 -1.51
N GLU A 317 -6.64 14.25 -2.31
CA GLU A 317 -7.89 14.80 -2.83
C GLU A 317 -9.01 14.52 -1.83
N VAL A 318 -9.81 15.55 -1.55
CA VAL A 318 -10.99 15.43 -0.67
C VAL A 318 -12.21 15.79 -1.49
N VAL A 319 -13.09 14.81 -1.68
CA VAL A 319 -14.27 14.92 -2.54
C VAL A 319 -15.51 14.76 -1.68
N SER A 320 -16.43 15.72 -1.77
CA SER A 320 -17.76 15.55 -1.21
C SER A 320 -18.61 14.81 -2.23
N PRO A 321 -19.30 13.72 -1.83
CA PRO A 321 -20.20 12.98 -2.71
C PRO A 321 -21.55 13.67 -2.96
N ASP A 322 -21.82 14.79 -2.27
CA ASP A 322 -23.03 15.61 -2.39
C ASP A 322 -22.88 16.78 -3.40
#